data_AF-A0A1X9YSA9-F1
#
_entry.id   AF-A0A1X9YSA9-F1
#
_cell.length_a   1.000
_cell.length_b   1.000
_cell.length_c   1.000
_cell.angle_alpha   90.00
_cell.angle_beta   90.00
_cell.angle_gamma   90.00
#
_symmetry.space_group_name_H-M   'P 1'
#
loop_
_entity.id
_entity.type
_entity.pdbx_description
1 polymer ?
#
loop_
_entity_poly.entity_id
_entity_poly.type
_entity_poly.pdbx_seq_one_letter_code
_entity_poly.pdbx_strand_id
1 'polypeptide(L)' 'MAYPSDLTDTQWQCIEKVLEDEMLGRKRIWPLRSILNAIFYVSKGGIQWRMMPRFCFSVHR' A
#
# COMPACT_ATOMS: atom_id res chain seq x y z
N MET A 1 -1.45 -4.48 -7.47
CA MET A 1 -2.69 -5.01 -6.86
C MET A 1 -3.35 -3.86 -6.14
N ALA A 2 -4.60 -3.54 -6.44
CA ALA A 2 -5.29 -2.41 -5.83
C ALA A 2 -6.15 -2.89 -4.64
N TYR A 3 -5.85 -2.42 -3.43
CA TYR A 3 -6.72 -2.57 -2.27
C TYR A 3 -7.66 -1.36 -2.16
N PRO A 4 -8.87 -1.52 -1.59
CA PRO A 4 -9.77 -0.39 -1.32
C PRO A 4 -9.15 0.68 -0.41
N SER A 5 -8.11 0.31 0.34
CA SER A 5 -7.34 1.17 1.25
C SER A 5 -6.13 1.84 0.61
N ASP A 6 -5.90 1.64 -0.69
CA ASP A 6 -4.74 2.22 -1.37
C ASP A 6 -4.86 3.73 -1.54
N LEU A 7 -3.71 4.40 -1.52
CA LEU A 7 -3.62 5.84 -1.75
C LEU A 7 -3.94 6.20 -3.21
N THR A 8 -4.76 7.24 -3.38
CA THR A 8 -4.92 7.90 -4.68
C THR A 8 -3.62 8.60 -5.08
N ASP A 9 -3.42 8.82 -6.38
CA ASP A 9 -2.23 9.53 -6.87
C ASP A 9 -2.09 10.93 -6.29
N THR A 10 -3.21 11.63 -6.09
CA THR A 10 -3.24 12.95 -5.44
C THR A 10 -2.79 12.90 -3.98
N GLN A 11 -3.23 11.90 -3.21
CA GLN A 11 -2.79 11.71 -1.83
C GLN A 11 -1.31 11.32 -1.77
N TRP A 12 -0.88 10.46 -2.69
CA TRP A 12 0.52 10.05 -2.81
C TRP A 12 1.43 11.25 -3.08
N GLN A 13 1.08 12.13 -4.01
CA GLN A 13 1.86 13.34 -4.33
C GLN A 13 2.08 14.28 -3.14
N CYS A 14 1.14 14.34 -2.20
CA CYS A 14 1.30 15.12 -0.97
C CYS A 14 2.30 14.46 -0.01
N ILE A 15 2.23 13.13 0.12
CA ILE A 15 3.06 12.35 1.04
C ILE A 15 4.49 12.20 0.54
N GLU A 16 4.66 11.99 -0.77
CA GLU A 16 5.95 11.82 -1.44
C GLU A 16 6.88 13.01 -1.19
N LYS A 17 6.35 14.23 -1.14
CA LYS A 17 7.12 15.46 -0.84
C LYS A 17 7.69 15.49 0.58
N VAL A 18 7.09 14.76 1.51
CA VAL A 18 7.53 14.72 2.92
C VAL A 18 8.51 13.57 3.15
N LEU A 19 8.37 12.48 2.38
CA LEU A 19 9.22 11.31 2.46
C LEU A 19 10.41 11.47 1.52
N GLU A 20 11.36 12.33 1.87
CA GLU A 20 12.62 12.43 1.14
C GLU A 20 13.40 11.11 1.20
N ASP A 21 13.86 10.61 0.04
CA ASP A 21 14.55 9.31 -0.08
C ASP A 21 15.94 9.32 0.60
N GLU A 22 16.51 10.51 0.83
CA GLU A 22 17.83 10.73 1.42
C GLU A 22 17.95 10.25 2.87
N MET A 23 16.83 10.04 3.57
CA MET A 23 16.84 9.67 5.00
C MET A 23 17.25 8.21 5.28
N LEU A 24 17.36 7.34 4.28
CA LEU A 24 17.73 5.94 4.49
C LEU A 24 19.00 5.57 3.72
N GLY A 25 20.12 5.50 4.45
CA GLY A 25 21.41 5.01 3.95
C GLY A 25 21.39 3.59 3.36
N ARG A 26 20.26 2.87 3.45
CA ARG A 26 20.02 1.61 2.75
C ARG A 26 19.02 1.83 1.61
N LYS A 27 19.45 1.54 0.38
CA LYS A 27 18.55 1.52 -0.79
C LYS A 27 17.37 0.59 -0.53
N ARG A 28 16.16 1.14 -0.66
CA ARG A 28 14.92 0.39 -0.54
C ARG A 28 14.76 -0.51 -1.76
N ILE A 29 14.37 -1.77 -1.52
CA ILE A 29 14.00 -2.73 -2.58
C ILE A 29 12.55 -2.49 -3.04
N TRP A 30 11.71 -2.00 -2.13
CA TRP A 30 10.29 -1.78 -2.37
C TRP A 30 9.96 -0.29 -2.47
N PRO A 31 9.07 0.12 -3.38
CA PRO A 31 8.63 1.51 -3.48
C PRO A 31 7.82 1.92 -2.24
N LEU A 32 8.06 3.13 -1.74
CA LEU A 32 7.42 3.68 -0.54
C LEU A 32 5.89 3.63 -0.61
N ARG A 33 5.31 3.89 -1.80
CA ARG A 33 3.87 3.81 -2.02
C ARG A 33 3.30 2.43 -1.69
N SER A 34 3.99 1.35 -2.08
CA SER A 34 3.55 -0.01 -1.77
C SER A 34 3.62 -0.32 -0.27
N ILE A 35 4.63 0.23 0.42
CA ILE A 35 4.76 0.07 1.89
C ILE A 35 3.61 0.79 2.58
N LEU A 36 3.31 2.04 2.19
CA LEU A 36 2.21 2.79 2.80
C LEU A 36 0.84 2.17 2.50
N ASN A 37 0.62 1.70 1.27
CA ASN A 37 -0.58 0.95 0.93
C ASN A 37 -0.76 -0.28 1.83
N ALA A 38 0.32 -1.02 2.12
CA ALA A 38 0.29 -2.15 3.05
C ALA A 38 -0.01 -1.70 4.49
N ILE A 39 0.59 -0.61 4.97
CA ILE A 39 0.29 -0.06 6.31
C ILE A 39 -1.17 0.37 6.40
N PHE A 40 -1.71 1.06 5.38
CA PHE A 40 -3.11 1.48 5.37
C PHE A 40 -4.07 0.31 5.27
N TYR A 41 -3.72 -0.73 4.54
CA TYR A 41 -4.47 -1.98 4.53
C TYR A 41 -4.60 -2.60 5.93
N VAL A 42 -3.52 -2.62 6.71
CA VAL A 42 -3.54 -3.08 8.10
C VAL A 42 -4.31 -2.09 8.99
N SER A 43 -4.04 -0.79 8.87
CA SER A 43 -4.58 0.24 9.76
C SER A 43 -6.10 0.46 9.59
N LYS A 44 -6.61 0.41 8.36
CA LYS A 44 -8.02 0.70 8.08
C LYS A 44 -8.98 -0.39 8.52
N GLY A 45 -8.54 -1.65 8.56
CA GLY A 45 -9.44 -2.78 8.83
C GLY A 45 -8.86 -3.90 9.66
N GLY A 46 -7.58 -3.86 10.03
CA GLY A 46 -6.94 -4.96 10.76
C GLY A 46 -6.84 -6.23 9.91
N ILE A 47 -6.50 -6.10 8.61
CA ILE A 47 -6.33 -7.23 7.69
C ILE A 47 -7.67 -7.92 7.36
N GLN A 48 -8.65 -7.14 6.88
CA GLN A 48 -9.96 -7.71 6.51
C GLN A 48 -9.86 -8.48 5.20
N TRP A 49 -10.22 -9.76 5.23
CA TRP A 49 -10.36 -10.62 4.05
C TRP A 49 -11.24 -10.02 2.95
N ARG A 50 -12.24 -9.21 3.30
CA ARG A 50 -13.12 -8.53 2.33
C ARG A 50 -12.41 -7.47 1.49
N MET A 51 -11.29 -6.94 1.97
CA MET A 51 -10.48 -5.99 1.22
C MET A 51 -9.47 -6.69 0.30
N MET A 52 -9.25 -8.00 0.45
CA MET A 52 -8.40 -8.74 -0.48
C MET A 52 -9.01 -8.74 -1.88
N PRO A 53 -8.17 -8.61 -2.91
CA PRO A 53 -8.64 -8.57 -4.27
C PRO A 53 -9.23 -9.91 -4.70
N ARG A 54 -10.33 -9.84 -5.48
CA ARG A 54 -11.19 -10.98 -5.79
C ARG A 54 -10.49 -12.16 -6.48
N PHE A 55 -9.38 -11.92 -7.20
CA PHE A 55 -8.63 -13.00 -7.84
C PHE A 55 -7.99 -13.95 -6.82
N CYS A 56 -7.66 -13.50 -5.60
CA CYS A 56 -7.11 -14.38 -4.56
C CYS A 56 -8.13 -15.43 -4.09
N PHE A 57 -9.43 -15.13 -4.20
CA PHE A 57 -10.49 -16.07 -3.86
C PHE A 57 -10.97 -16.90 -5.05
N SER A 58 -10.38 -16.71 -6.23
CA SER A 58 -10.69 -17.49 -7.43
C SER A 58 -9.92 -18.81 -7.45
N VAL A 59 -9.92 -19.54 -6.33
CA VAL A 59 -9.45 -20.92 -6.24
C VAL A 59 -10.66 -21.76 -5.88
N HIS A 60 -11.04 -22.66 -6.80
CA HIS A 60 -12.21 -23.55 -6.76
C HIS A 60 -13.59 -22.91 -7.01
N ARG A 61 -14.01 -22.94 -8.28
CA ARG A 61 -15.23 -23.67 -8.63
C ARG A 61 -14.83 -24.84 -9.51
#